data_AF-A0A2D5DY90-F1
#
_entry.id   AF-A0A2D5DY90-F1
#
_cell.length_a   1.000
_cell.length_b   1.000
_cell.length_c   1.000
_cell.angle_alpha   90.00
_cell.angle_beta   90.00
_cell.angle_gamma   90.00
#
_symmetry.space_group_name_H-M   'P 1'
#
loop_
_entity.id
_entity.type
_entity.pdbx_description
1 polymer ?
#
loop_
_entity_poly.entity_id
_entity_poly.type
_entity_poly.pdbx_seq_one_letter_code
_entity_poly.pdbx_strand_id
1 'polypeptide(L)'
;MNSWNSLWKWGGVALLAYVILRGFSTPLQPGFVQASPSRLAPGIATIALDAIGQPFATATDAHEAFTLILRSGEGLIQTELTGLTPHRVEAKVAIPATLPSPALDAFLFTPEAGTLFLGNAFFVEDAANGSLPAEVVAAPPAEQEPQLGFSFPFQPNILESVRNLLWHVPMWFAMFFVMGIGFVASLAQLRTGKVNWDHRAEAAVRTGLVFGLLGLATGSLWARWTWGAWWVSDPQLNGALVTVLLYSGYMVLRAAMVEDERAGRIAAVYNVFAFVMLVILLMVLPRYTESLHPGKDGNPGFNSYDLDNSLRAVFYPAVIGWGALCYWMYTLRLRMNRLEHHLLTR
;
A
#
# COMPACT_ATOMS: atom_id res chain seq x y z
N MET A 1 3.75 17.00 37.73
CA MET A 1 4.00 16.31 36.42
C MET A 1 3.29 17.12 35.33
N ASN A 2 4.04 17.82 34.47
CA ASN A 2 3.45 18.77 33.51
C ASN A 2 2.56 18.05 32.48
N SER A 3 1.27 18.39 32.46
CA SER A 3 0.23 17.87 31.56
C SER A 3 0.64 17.91 30.08
N TRP A 4 1.40 18.94 29.69
CA TRP A 4 1.96 19.12 28.35
C TRP A 4 2.86 17.97 27.86
N ASN A 5 3.60 17.30 28.76
CA ASN A 5 4.45 16.15 28.38
C ASN A 5 3.64 14.89 28.02
N SER A 6 2.33 14.89 28.26
CA SER A 6 1.43 13.77 27.98
C SER A 6 0.50 13.98 26.79
N LEU A 7 0.21 15.24 26.41
CA LEU A 7 -0.79 15.56 25.38
C LEU A 7 -0.48 14.91 24.03
N TRP A 8 0.76 15.03 23.53
CA TRP A 8 1.15 14.43 22.24
C TRP A 8 1.17 12.90 22.28
N LYS A 9 1.39 12.30 23.45
CA LYS A 9 1.36 10.84 23.62
C LYS A 9 -0.06 10.32 23.54
N TRP A 10 -0.97 10.93 24.31
CA TRP A 10 -2.40 10.61 24.27
C TRP A 10 -3.00 10.92 22.90
N GLY A 11 -2.59 12.04 22.27
CA GLY A 11 -2.95 12.35 20.89
C GLY A 11 -2.48 11.28 19.91
N GLY A 12 -1.23 10.81 20.02
CA GLY A 12 -0.72 9.70 19.20
C GLY A 12 -1.52 8.40 19.39
N VAL A 13 -1.86 8.05 20.64
CA VAL A 13 -2.72 6.89 20.94
C VAL A 13 -4.11 7.05 20.34
N ALA A 14 -4.72 8.23 20.49
CA ALA A 14 -6.05 8.52 19.92
C ALA A 14 -6.04 8.44 18.39
N LEU A 15 -5.00 8.93 17.73
CA LEU A 15 -4.84 8.81 16.28
C LEU A 15 -4.69 7.34 15.85
N LEU A 16 -3.90 6.54 16.55
CA LEU A 16 -3.78 5.10 16.25
C LEU A 16 -5.09 4.35 16.51
N ALA A 17 -5.85 4.70 17.55
CA ALA A 17 -7.17 4.15 17.79
C ALA A 17 -8.15 4.50 16.67
N TYR A 18 -8.14 5.75 16.19
CA TYR A 18 -8.90 6.19 15.02
C TYR A 18 -8.50 5.40 13.76
N VAL A 19 -7.19 5.20 13.54
CA VAL A 19 -6.68 4.43 12.39
C VAL A 19 -7.10 2.97 12.45
N ILE A 20 -7.09 2.34 13.63
CA ILE A 20 -7.59 0.97 13.79
C ILE A 20 -9.09 0.92 13.48
N LEU A 21 -9.88 1.81 14.09
CA LEU A 21 -11.32 1.85 13.89
C LEU A 21 -11.66 2.04 12.41
N ARG A 22 -11.17 3.13 11.78
CA ARG A 22 -11.44 3.43 10.38
C ARG A 22 -10.76 2.48 9.41
N GLY A 23 -9.59 1.96 9.76
CA GLY A 23 -8.85 1.02 8.94
C GLY A 23 -9.57 -0.30 8.76
N PHE A 24 -10.35 -0.76 9.77
CA PHE A 24 -11.14 -1.99 9.68
C PHE A 24 -12.63 -1.76 9.41
N SER A 25 -13.20 -0.61 9.80
CA SER A 25 -14.63 -0.34 9.62
C SER A 25 -14.96 0.35 8.30
N THR A 26 -14.00 1.01 7.64
CA THR A 26 -14.27 1.69 6.37
C THR A 26 -14.49 0.64 5.27
N PRO A 27 -15.64 0.60 4.61
CA PRO A 27 -15.90 -0.36 3.54
C PRO A 27 -15.05 -0.08 2.29
N LEU A 28 -14.76 -1.11 1.49
CA LEU A 28 -14.09 -1.02 0.19
C LEU A 28 -15.11 -0.68 -0.90
N GLN A 29 -14.77 0.20 -1.83
CA GLN A 29 -15.59 0.45 -3.03
C GLN A 29 -15.84 -0.85 -3.80
N PRO A 30 -16.97 -0.97 -4.51
CA PRO A 30 -17.26 -2.15 -5.30
C PRO A 30 -16.27 -2.27 -6.47
N GLY A 31 -15.90 -3.50 -6.81
CA GLY A 31 -15.07 -3.76 -7.97
C GLY A 31 -15.14 -5.20 -8.43
N PHE A 32 -15.10 -5.37 -9.75
CA PHE A 32 -15.13 -6.70 -10.36
C PHE A 32 -13.83 -7.45 -10.12
N VAL A 33 -13.95 -8.74 -9.83
CA VAL A 33 -12.83 -9.64 -9.59
C VAL A 33 -12.85 -10.86 -10.48
N GLN A 34 -14.01 -11.23 -11.01
CA GLN A 34 -14.18 -12.46 -11.76
C GLN A 34 -15.26 -12.30 -12.84
N ALA A 35 -15.02 -12.94 -13.97
CA ALA A 35 -15.95 -13.10 -15.07
C ALA A 35 -16.20 -14.60 -15.32
N SER A 36 -17.43 -14.95 -15.70
CA SER A 36 -17.83 -16.33 -15.97
C SER A 36 -18.83 -16.42 -17.13
N PRO A 37 -18.66 -17.32 -18.11
CA PRO A 37 -17.42 -18.06 -18.37
C PRO A 37 -16.30 -17.09 -18.80
N SER A 38 -15.02 -17.43 -18.60
CA SER A 38 -13.90 -16.56 -19.03
C SER A 38 -13.58 -16.68 -20.52
N ARG A 39 -14.06 -17.74 -21.18
CA ARG A 39 -13.89 -18.00 -22.61
C ARG A 39 -15.24 -18.02 -23.30
N LEU A 40 -15.30 -17.37 -24.46
CA LEU A 40 -16.51 -17.22 -25.27
C LEU A 40 -16.23 -17.67 -26.70
N ALA A 41 -17.29 -18.00 -27.43
CA ALA A 41 -17.26 -18.25 -28.86
C ALA A 41 -18.26 -17.30 -29.56
N PRO A 42 -18.10 -17.05 -30.87
CA PRO A 42 -19.09 -16.32 -31.65
C PRO A 42 -20.50 -16.91 -31.50
N GLY A 43 -21.50 -16.04 -31.34
CA GLY A 43 -22.89 -16.42 -31.07
C GLY A 43 -23.43 -15.78 -29.79
N ILE A 44 -24.59 -16.27 -29.34
CA ILE A 44 -25.23 -15.77 -28.13
C ILE A 44 -24.60 -16.45 -26.91
N ALA A 45 -24.04 -15.66 -26.00
CA ALA A 45 -23.49 -16.14 -24.74
C ALA A 45 -24.22 -15.51 -23.55
N THR A 46 -24.29 -16.26 -22.45
CA THR A 46 -24.67 -15.72 -21.14
C THR A 46 -23.39 -15.52 -20.34
N ILE A 47 -23.22 -14.32 -19.81
CA ILE A 47 -22.05 -13.90 -19.05
C ILE A 47 -22.47 -13.42 -17.67
N ALA A 48 -21.56 -13.56 -16.71
CA ALA A 48 -21.70 -13.05 -15.36
C ALA A 48 -20.39 -12.39 -14.91
N LEU A 49 -20.51 -11.32 -14.14
CA LEU A 49 -19.41 -10.62 -13.49
C LEU A 49 -19.69 -10.57 -12.00
N ASP A 50 -18.73 -11.04 -11.20
CA ASP A 50 -18.78 -11.04 -9.75
C ASP A 50 -17.89 -9.92 -9.20
N ALA A 51 -18.41 -9.16 -8.23
CA ALA A 51 -17.74 -8.06 -7.56
C ALA A 51 -17.54 -8.33 -6.06
N ILE A 52 -16.57 -7.62 -5.48
CA ILE A 52 -16.37 -7.56 -4.03
C ILE A 52 -16.51 -6.13 -3.53
N GLY A 53 -16.47 -5.94 -2.21
CA GLY A 53 -16.58 -4.64 -1.56
C GLY A 53 -18.02 -4.32 -1.17
N GLN A 54 -18.36 -3.04 -1.17
CA GLN A 54 -19.75 -2.59 -1.02
C GLN A 54 -20.64 -3.17 -2.13
N PRO A 55 -21.96 -3.30 -1.89
CA PRO A 55 -22.88 -3.62 -2.96
C PRO A 55 -22.90 -2.51 -4.02
N PHE A 56 -22.90 -2.87 -5.30
CA PHE A 56 -23.07 -1.91 -6.40
C PHE A 56 -24.53 -1.77 -6.86
N ALA A 57 -25.41 -2.63 -6.33
CA ALA A 57 -26.84 -2.67 -6.59
C ALA A 57 -27.60 -3.13 -5.35
N THR A 58 -28.90 -2.88 -5.32
CA THR A 58 -29.85 -3.44 -4.35
C THR A 58 -30.69 -4.54 -5.00
N ALA A 59 -31.30 -5.40 -4.18
CA ALA A 59 -32.20 -6.46 -4.67
C ALA A 59 -33.48 -5.92 -5.34
N THR A 60 -33.75 -4.62 -5.20
CA THR A 60 -34.96 -3.96 -5.71
C THR A 60 -34.68 -3.05 -6.91
N ASP A 61 -33.41 -2.92 -7.33
CA ASP A 61 -33.05 -2.02 -8.41
C ASP A 61 -33.56 -2.51 -9.76
N ALA A 62 -34.04 -1.58 -10.58
CA ALA A 62 -34.46 -1.87 -11.94
C ALA A 62 -33.24 -2.07 -12.85
N HIS A 63 -33.24 -3.14 -13.67
CA HIS A 63 -32.15 -3.44 -14.60
C HIS A 63 -31.87 -2.28 -15.57
N GLU A 64 -32.90 -1.51 -15.95
CA GLU A 64 -32.80 -0.38 -16.89
C GLU A 64 -31.90 0.76 -16.39
N ALA A 65 -31.65 0.84 -15.07
CA ALA A 65 -30.74 1.82 -14.50
C ALA A 65 -29.25 1.42 -14.64
N PHE A 66 -28.98 0.20 -15.11
CA PHE A 66 -27.64 -0.36 -15.25
C PHE A 66 -27.34 -0.65 -16.71
N THR A 67 -26.11 -0.37 -17.12
CA THR A 67 -25.66 -0.66 -18.48
C THR A 67 -24.36 -1.43 -18.40
N LEU A 68 -24.34 -2.65 -18.93
CA LEU A 68 -23.12 -3.43 -19.10
C LEU A 68 -22.68 -3.36 -20.57
N ILE A 69 -21.43 -2.98 -20.79
CA ILE A 69 -20.82 -2.90 -22.13
C ILE A 69 -19.51 -3.69 -22.11
N LEU A 70 -19.25 -4.42 -23.18
CA LEU A 70 -17.94 -5.04 -23.41
C LEU A 70 -17.13 -4.20 -24.40
N ARG A 71 -15.81 -4.12 -24.23
CA ARG A 71 -14.91 -3.41 -25.14
C ARG A 71 -13.95 -4.38 -25.81
N SER A 72 -13.87 -4.31 -27.14
CA SER A 72 -12.92 -5.03 -27.99
C SER A 72 -12.08 -4.01 -28.77
N GLY A 73 -10.84 -3.76 -28.32
CA GLY A 73 -10.03 -2.68 -28.88
C GLY A 73 -10.71 -1.31 -28.65
N GLU A 74 -11.02 -0.60 -29.73
CA GLU A 74 -11.80 0.65 -29.67
C GLU A 74 -13.32 0.44 -29.80
N GLY A 75 -13.74 -0.78 -30.15
CA GLY A 75 -15.15 -1.10 -30.35
C GLY A 75 -15.87 -1.44 -29.05
N LEU A 76 -17.13 -1.00 -28.93
CA LEU A 76 -18.01 -1.28 -27.79
C LEU A 76 -19.14 -2.21 -28.21
N ILE A 77 -19.44 -3.20 -27.40
CA ILE A 77 -20.43 -4.26 -27.65
C ILE A 77 -21.54 -4.14 -26.63
N GLN A 78 -22.78 -4.06 -27.11
CA GLN A 78 -23.96 -3.98 -26.24
C GLN A 78 -24.27 -5.32 -25.58
N THR A 79 -24.85 -5.27 -24.38
CA THR A 79 -25.32 -6.45 -23.66
C THR A 79 -26.74 -6.21 -23.16
N GLU A 80 -27.47 -7.30 -22.91
CA GLU A 80 -28.82 -7.30 -22.34
C GLU A 80 -28.76 -7.88 -20.93
N LEU A 81 -29.02 -7.06 -19.91
CA LEU A 81 -28.98 -7.51 -18.51
C LEU A 81 -30.11 -8.52 -18.22
N THR A 82 -29.74 -9.70 -17.73
CA THR A 82 -30.68 -10.78 -17.38
C THR A 82 -30.82 -11.01 -15.88
N GLY A 83 -29.84 -10.57 -15.09
CA GLY A 83 -29.88 -10.72 -13.64
C GLY A 83 -29.03 -9.68 -12.93
N LEU A 84 -29.54 -9.18 -11.82
CA LEU A 84 -28.86 -8.21 -10.97
C LEU A 84 -29.00 -8.62 -9.51
N THR A 85 -27.87 -8.69 -8.82
CA THR A 85 -27.79 -8.86 -7.37
C THR A 85 -26.77 -7.88 -6.82
N PRO A 86 -26.67 -7.70 -5.49
CA PRO A 86 -25.80 -6.68 -4.92
C PRO A 86 -24.31 -6.77 -5.30
N HIS A 87 -23.83 -7.97 -5.65
CA HIS A 87 -22.43 -8.25 -5.96
C HIS A 87 -22.23 -9.01 -7.28
N ARG A 88 -23.27 -9.16 -8.08
CA ARG A 88 -23.18 -9.90 -9.35
C ARG A 88 -24.17 -9.37 -10.37
N VAL A 89 -23.68 -9.21 -11.60
CA VAL A 89 -24.48 -8.86 -12.78
C VAL A 89 -24.39 -9.97 -13.81
N GLU A 90 -25.52 -10.31 -14.41
CA GLU A 90 -25.63 -11.30 -15.48
C GLU A 90 -26.24 -10.66 -16.72
N ALA A 91 -25.71 -11.01 -17.89
CA ALA A 91 -26.17 -10.48 -19.15
C ALA A 91 -26.10 -11.51 -20.27
N LYS A 92 -26.90 -11.30 -21.30
CA LYS A 92 -26.74 -11.93 -22.60
C LYS A 92 -25.99 -10.99 -23.54
N VAL A 93 -25.10 -11.56 -24.34
CA VAL A 93 -24.33 -10.82 -25.34
C VAL A 93 -24.27 -11.60 -26.64
N ALA A 94 -24.44 -10.90 -27.75
CA ALA A 94 -24.22 -11.44 -29.09
C ALA A 94 -22.75 -11.18 -29.49
N ILE A 95 -21.92 -12.22 -29.41
CA ILE A 95 -20.52 -12.16 -29.79
C ILE A 95 -20.40 -12.28 -31.32
N PRO A 96 -19.89 -11.26 -32.02
CA PRO A 96 -19.76 -11.32 -33.47
C PRO A 96 -18.63 -12.28 -33.90
N ALA A 97 -18.71 -12.77 -35.14
CA ALA A 97 -17.65 -13.59 -35.73
C ALA A 97 -16.38 -12.78 -36.06
N THR A 98 -16.46 -11.45 -36.11
CA THR A 98 -15.33 -10.54 -36.33
C THR A 98 -15.17 -9.57 -35.16
N LEU A 99 -13.96 -9.49 -34.59
CA LEU A 99 -13.63 -8.64 -33.46
C LEU A 99 -12.29 -7.91 -33.68
N PRO A 100 -12.16 -6.63 -33.25
CA PRO A 100 -10.88 -5.93 -33.29
C PRO A 100 -9.83 -6.55 -32.36
N SER A 101 -10.27 -7.09 -31.22
CA SER A 101 -9.46 -7.78 -30.22
C SER A 101 -10.22 -8.99 -29.65
N PRO A 102 -9.58 -10.17 -29.53
CA PRO A 102 -10.20 -11.33 -28.89
C PRO A 102 -10.35 -11.16 -27.37
N ALA A 103 -9.55 -10.30 -26.73
CA ALA A 103 -9.70 -9.95 -25.33
C ALA A 103 -10.74 -8.83 -25.19
N LEU A 104 -11.73 -9.08 -24.33
CA LEU A 104 -12.83 -8.15 -24.03
C LEU A 104 -12.70 -7.62 -22.61
N ASP A 105 -12.75 -6.30 -22.47
CA ASP A 105 -12.93 -5.65 -21.18
C ASP A 105 -14.41 -5.51 -20.86
N ALA A 106 -14.77 -5.45 -19.58
CA ALA A 106 -16.13 -5.21 -19.14
C ALA A 106 -16.26 -3.90 -18.37
N PHE A 107 -17.32 -3.14 -18.68
CA PHE A 107 -17.68 -1.90 -18.01
C PHE A 107 -19.14 -1.97 -17.57
N LEU A 108 -19.39 -1.88 -16.27
CA LEU A 108 -20.74 -1.74 -15.72
C LEU A 108 -20.92 -0.30 -15.25
N PHE A 109 -21.85 0.40 -15.87
CA PHE A 109 -22.29 1.72 -15.46
C PHE A 109 -23.43 1.54 -14.46
N THR A 110 -23.25 2.09 -13.27
CA THR A 110 -24.21 1.98 -12.17
C THR A 110 -24.74 3.37 -11.80
N PRO A 111 -25.95 3.46 -11.21
CA PRO A 111 -26.54 4.75 -10.83
C PRO A 111 -25.87 5.39 -9.61
N GLU A 112 -25.31 4.59 -8.68
CA GLU A 112 -24.72 5.12 -7.44
C GLU A 112 -23.25 4.78 -7.26
N ALA A 113 -22.77 3.63 -7.75
CA ALA A 113 -21.41 3.17 -7.53
C ALA A 113 -20.39 3.65 -8.59
N GLY A 114 -20.83 4.48 -9.55
CA GLY A 114 -20.03 4.91 -10.70
C GLY A 114 -19.82 3.77 -11.71
N THR A 115 -18.65 3.76 -12.36
CA THR A 115 -18.31 2.74 -13.37
C THR A 115 -17.41 1.66 -12.77
N LEU A 116 -17.88 0.41 -12.77
CA LEU A 116 -17.04 -0.74 -12.44
C LEU A 116 -16.35 -1.27 -13.70
N PHE A 117 -15.09 -1.65 -13.56
CA PHE A 117 -14.25 -2.11 -14.65
C PHE A 117 -13.58 -3.46 -14.35
N LEU A 118 -13.55 -4.34 -15.35
CA LEU A 118 -12.71 -5.53 -15.36
C LEU A 118 -11.98 -5.64 -16.70
N GLY A 119 -10.66 -5.47 -16.67
CA GLY A 119 -9.82 -5.66 -17.85
C GLY A 119 -9.64 -7.12 -18.19
N ASN A 120 -9.64 -7.45 -19.49
CA ASN A 120 -9.54 -8.83 -20.00
C ASN A 120 -10.56 -9.79 -19.34
N ALA A 121 -11.79 -9.31 -19.11
CA ALA A 121 -12.86 -10.08 -18.49
C ALA A 121 -13.17 -11.36 -19.28
N PHE A 122 -13.19 -11.29 -20.61
CA PHE A 122 -13.50 -12.43 -21.47
C PHE A 122 -12.49 -12.57 -22.59
N PHE A 123 -12.26 -13.81 -23.03
CA PHE A 123 -11.46 -14.11 -24.22
C PHE A 123 -12.29 -14.86 -25.24
N VAL A 124 -12.43 -14.31 -26.44
CA VAL A 124 -13.21 -14.92 -27.52
C VAL A 124 -12.30 -15.80 -28.37
N GLU A 125 -12.68 -17.08 -28.46
CA GLU A 125 -12.03 -18.07 -29.31
C GLU A 125 -12.65 -18.05 -30.71
N ASP A 126 -11.86 -18.38 -31.73
CA ASP A 126 -12.32 -18.57 -33.12
C ASP A 126 -12.99 -17.34 -33.80
N ALA A 127 -12.87 -16.15 -33.21
CA ALA A 127 -13.26 -14.90 -33.88
C ALA A 127 -12.18 -14.43 -34.85
N ALA A 128 -12.59 -14.04 -36.06
CA ALA A 128 -11.70 -13.42 -37.04
C ALA A 128 -11.35 -11.98 -36.62
N ASN A 129 -10.15 -11.52 -36.99
CA ASN A 129 -9.77 -10.13 -36.76
C ASN A 129 -10.50 -9.21 -37.75
N GLY A 130 -11.24 -8.22 -37.25
CA GLY A 130 -12.01 -7.29 -38.09
C GLY A 130 -12.82 -6.27 -37.30
N SER A 131 -13.51 -5.36 -37.99
CA SER A 131 -14.37 -4.37 -37.33
C SER A 131 -15.64 -5.00 -36.75
N LEU A 132 -16.21 -4.34 -35.74
CA LEU A 132 -17.51 -4.74 -35.18
C LEU A 132 -18.64 -4.51 -36.19
N PRO A 133 -19.58 -5.47 -36.34
CA PRO A 133 -20.83 -5.24 -37.06
C PRO A 133 -21.64 -4.11 -36.40
N ALA A 134 -22.28 -3.26 -37.20
CA ALA A 134 -23.06 -2.11 -36.70
C ALA A 134 -24.18 -2.51 -35.71
N GLU A 135 -24.70 -3.72 -35.84
CA GLU A 135 -25.79 -4.29 -35.02
C GLU A 135 -25.40 -4.55 -33.57
N VAL A 136 -24.11 -4.71 -33.27
CA VAL A 136 -23.62 -5.00 -31.91
C VAL A 136 -22.99 -3.79 -31.23
N VAL A 137 -22.82 -2.68 -31.96
CA VAL A 137 -22.13 -1.49 -31.45
C VAL A 137 -22.95 -0.82 -30.36
N ALA A 138 -22.34 -0.63 -29.20
CA ALA A 138 -22.90 0.17 -28.10
C ALA A 138 -22.43 1.63 -28.14
N ALA A 139 -23.22 2.51 -27.54
CA ALA A 139 -22.76 3.83 -27.11
C ALA A 139 -22.60 3.83 -25.58
N PRO A 140 -21.48 4.32 -25.03
CA PRO A 140 -21.32 4.39 -23.59
C PRO A 140 -22.27 5.46 -23.03
N PRO A 141 -22.93 5.21 -21.90
CA PRO A 141 -23.69 6.24 -21.20
C PRO A 141 -22.72 7.30 -20.64
N ALA A 142 -23.27 8.44 -20.22
CA ALA A 142 -22.47 9.44 -19.52
C ALA A 142 -21.96 8.85 -18.19
N GLU A 143 -20.67 9.04 -17.93
CA GLU A 143 -20.05 8.62 -16.68
C GLU A 143 -20.61 9.44 -15.50
N GLN A 144 -20.83 8.76 -14.37
CA GLN A 144 -21.37 9.36 -13.15
C GLN A 144 -20.37 9.22 -12.02
N GLU A 145 -20.25 10.28 -11.23
CA GLU A 145 -19.41 10.27 -10.03
C GLU A 145 -19.99 9.32 -8.96
N PRO A 146 -19.18 8.46 -8.34
CA PRO A 146 -19.64 7.50 -7.35
C PRO A 146 -20.12 8.19 -6.06
N GLN A 147 -21.26 7.75 -5.54
CA GLN A 147 -21.92 8.24 -4.33
C GLN A 147 -21.85 7.22 -3.17
N LEU A 148 -20.66 6.65 -2.93
CA LEU A 148 -20.44 5.51 -2.03
C LEU A 148 -20.16 5.88 -0.56
N GLY A 149 -20.38 7.15 -0.20
CA GLY A 149 -20.02 7.69 1.10
C GLY A 149 -18.50 7.60 1.38
N PHE A 150 -18.12 7.37 2.63
CA PHE A 150 -16.71 7.21 2.99
C PHE A 150 -16.27 5.75 2.81
N SER A 151 -15.50 5.50 1.75
CA SER A 151 -15.11 4.15 1.33
C SER A 151 -13.69 4.14 0.74
N PHE A 152 -12.89 3.12 1.05
CA PHE A 152 -11.56 2.99 0.46
C PHE A 152 -11.63 2.58 -1.01
N PRO A 153 -10.70 3.06 -1.86
CA PRO A 153 -10.74 2.80 -3.28
C PRO A 153 -10.48 1.32 -3.58
N PHE A 154 -11.22 0.79 -4.55
CA PHE A 154 -10.98 -0.56 -5.07
C PHE A 154 -9.72 -0.57 -5.94
N GLN A 155 -8.86 -1.57 -5.73
CA GLN A 155 -7.64 -1.76 -6.49
C GLN A 155 -7.51 -3.25 -6.85
N PRO A 156 -7.64 -3.65 -8.13
CA PRO A 156 -7.77 -5.05 -8.53
C PRO A 156 -6.65 -5.98 -8.04
N ASN A 157 -5.42 -5.47 -7.91
CA ASN A 157 -4.26 -6.29 -7.55
C ASN A 157 -4.06 -6.50 -6.05
N ILE A 158 -4.68 -5.65 -5.21
CA ILE A 158 -4.47 -5.66 -3.76
C ILE A 158 -5.76 -5.84 -2.97
N LEU A 159 -6.93 -5.52 -3.54
CA LEU A 159 -8.23 -5.72 -2.92
C LEU A 159 -8.25 -5.16 -1.48
N GLU A 160 -8.73 -5.95 -0.51
CA GLU A 160 -8.75 -5.59 0.92
C GLU A 160 -7.35 -5.40 1.54
N SER A 161 -6.27 -5.92 0.91
CA SER A 161 -4.91 -5.72 1.41
C SER A 161 -4.43 -4.28 1.25
N VAL A 162 -5.16 -3.41 0.51
CA VAL A 162 -4.90 -1.95 0.46
C VAL A 162 -4.85 -1.33 1.85
N ARG A 163 -5.60 -1.88 2.81
CA ARG A 163 -5.59 -1.43 4.19
C ARG A 163 -4.17 -1.48 4.75
N ASN A 164 -3.37 -2.50 4.38
CA ASN A 164 -2.03 -2.74 4.92
C ASN A 164 -1.11 -1.49 4.81
N LEU A 165 -1.40 -0.61 3.85
CA LEU A 165 -0.81 0.72 3.68
C LEU A 165 -0.80 1.54 4.98
N LEU A 166 -1.86 1.47 5.80
CA LEU A 166 -2.04 2.24 7.04
C LEU A 166 -1.07 1.84 8.17
N TRP A 167 -0.37 0.72 8.01
CA TRP A 167 0.59 0.21 9.00
C TRP A 167 1.99 0.18 8.39
N HIS A 168 2.14 -0.50 7.27
CA HIS A 168 3.44 -0.75 6.64
C HIS A 168 4.20 0.55 6.31
N VAL A 169 3.57 1.46 5.56
CA VAL A 169 4.25 2.68 5.08
C VAL A 169 4.54 3.68 6.22
N PRO A 170 3.58 3.99 7.12
CA PRO A 170 3.86 4.80 8.30
C PRO A 170 5.00 4.28 9.18
N MET A 171 5.15 2.95 9.33
CA MET A 171 6.25 2.35 10.09
C MET A 171 7.61 2.64 9.43
N TRP A 172 7.70 2.58 8.11
CA TRP A 172 8.92 2.97 7.39
C TRP A 172 9.21 4.46 7.56
N PHE A 173 8.22 5.35 7.46
CA PHE A 173 8.43 6.78 7.72
C PHE A 173 8.92 7.04 9.15
N ALA A 174 8.35 6.33 10.13
CA ALA A 174 8.78 6.40 11.52
C ALA A 174 10.23 5.91 11.71
N MET A 175 10.62 4.84 11.02
CA MET A 175 12.01 4.35 11.00
C MET A 175 12.95 5.41 10.38
N PHE A 176 12.64 5.94 9.20
CA PHE A 176 13.45 6.99 8.55
C PHE A 176 13.64 8.20 9.47
N PHE A 177 12.55 8.65 10.12
CA PHE A 177 12.58 9.77 11.04
C PHE A 177 13.55 9.52 12.21
N VAL A 178 13.41 8.39 12.91
CA VAL A 178 14.25 8.11 14.08
C VAL A 178 15.69 7.79 13.68
N MET A 179 15.92 7.10 12.56
CA MET A 179 17.27 6.88 12.03
C MET A 179 17.95 8.20 11.63
N GLY A 180 17.20 9.17 11.12
CA GLY A 180 17.70 10.53 10.87
C GLY A 180 18.14 11.25 12.15
N ILE A 181 17.41 11.08 13.26
CA ILE A 181 17.86 11.55 14.58
C ILE A 181 19.19 10.87 14.96
N GLY A 182 19.30 9.56 14.71
CA GLY A 182 20.51 8.79 14.97
C GLY A 182 21.72 9.27 14.15
N PHE A 183 21.51 9.57 12.86
CA PHE A 183 22.52 10.13 11.97
C PHE A 183 23.05 11.48 12.48
N VAL A 184 22.15 12.43 12.78
CA VAL A 184 22.54 13.75 13.32
C VAL A 184 23.25 13.63 14.65
N ALA A 185 22.76 12.76 15.54
CA ALA A 185 23.42 12.49 16.82
C ALA A 185 24.82 11.88 16.64
N SER A 186 25.01 11.02 15.63
CA SER A 186 26.31 10.44 15.31
C SER A 186 27.30 11.48 14.81
N LEU A 187 26.86 12.39 13.92
CA LEU A 187 27.69 13.52 13.50
C LEU A 187 28.09 14.42 14.69
N ALA A 188 27.15 14.69 15.59
CA ALA A 188 27.42 15.47 16.80
C ALA A 188 28.37 14.74 17.76
N GLN A 189 28.27 13.41 17.88
CA GLN A 189 29.21 12.58 18.65
C GLN A 189 30.62 12.65 18.07
N LEU A 190 30.77 12.53 16.75
CA LEU A 190 32.07 12.63 16.09
C LEU A 190 32.70 14.02 16.25
N ARG A 191 31.89 15.07 16.23
CA ARG A 191 32.37 16.45 16.40
C ARG A 191 32.75 16.78 17.85
N THR A 192 31.99 16.29 18.82
CA THR A 192 32.10 16.78 20.22
C THR A 192 32.63 15.75 21.21
N GLY A 193 32.59 14.46 20.88
CA GLY A 193 32.97 13.37 21.78
C GLY A 193 32.04 13.16 22.99
N LYS A 194 30.96 13.93 23.15
CA LYS A 194 30.13 13.89 24.36
C LYS A 194 29.20 12.68 24.38
N VAL A 195 29.37 11.79 25.36
CA VAL A 195 28.58 10.54 25.56
C VAL A 195 27.05 10.68 25.40
N ASN A 196 26.47 11.84 25.71
CA ASN A 196 25.04 12.08 25.50
C ASN A 196 24.61 12.01 24.02
N TRP A 197 25.47 12.35 23.06
CA TRP A 197 25.19 12.20 21.63
C TRP A 197 25.23 10.74 21.21
N ASP A 198 26.19 9.99 21.75
CA ASP A 198 26.25 8.54 21.56
C ASP A 198 24.98 7.83 22.06
N HIS A 199 24.51 8.14 23.28
CA HIS A 199 23.26 7.57 23.80
C HIS A 199 22.03 7.91 22.94
N ARG A 200 22.00 9.09 22.31
CA ARG A 200 20.93 9.48 21.37
C ARG A 200 21.00 8.66 20.09
N ALA A 201 22.19 8.47 19.54
CA ALA A 201 22.39 7.65 18.35
C ALA A 201 21.98 6.19 18.60
N GLU A 202 22.43 5.60 19.70
CA GLU A 202 22.11 4.22 20.06
C GLU A 202 20.59 4.02 20.31
N ALA A 203 19.96 4.93 21.06
CA ALA A 203 18.52 4.87 21.32
C ALA A 203 17.71 4.98 20.02
N ALA A 204 18.16 5.80 19.08
CA ALA A 204 17.55 5.95 17.78
C ALA A 204 17.66 4.67 16.95
N VAL A 205 18.85 4.07 16.86
CA VAL A 205 19.07 2.82 16.11
C VAL A 205 18.25 1.67 16.67
N ARG A 206 18.26 1.47 18.00
CA ARG A 206 17.46 0.41 18.64
C ARG A 206 15.97 0.57 18.37
N THR A 207 15.47 1.80 18.43
CA THR A 207 14.05 2.08 18.16
C THR A 207 13.74 1.87 16.68
N GLY A 208 14.56 2.41 15.78
CA GLY A 208 14.38 2.26 14.34
C GLY A 208 14.43 0.81 13.88
N LEU A 209 15.26 -0.04 14.49
CA LEU A 209 15.30 -1.47 14.21
C LEU A 209 13.96 -2.16 14.48
N VAL A 210 13.25 -1.80 15.56
CA VAL A 210 11.91 -2.35 15.85
C VAL A 210 10.96 -2.02 14.70
N PHE A 211 10.95 -0.77 14.24
CA PHE A 211 10.10 -0.34 13.13
C PHE A 211 10.52 -0.95 11.79
N GLY A 212 11.82 -1.15 11.55
CA GLY A 212 12.32 -1.85 10.37
C GLY A 212 11.91 -3.32 10.34
N LEU A 213 11.98 -4.02 11.47
CA LEU A 213 11.52 -5.41 11.58
C LEU A 213 10.00 -5.53 11.37
N LEU A 214 9.22 -4.63 11.97
CA LEU A 214 7.77 -4.56 11.73
C LEU A 214 7.44 -4.22 10.28
N GLY A 215 8.20 -3.30 9.66
CA GLY A 215 8.10 -2.97 8.25
C GLY A 215 8.38 -4.17 7.34
N LEU A 216 9.43 -4.94 7.63
CA LEU A 216 9.72 -6.20 6.91
C LEU A 216 8.60 -7.23 7.07
N ALA A 217 8.11 -7.44 8.29
CA ALA A 217 7.06 -8.41 8.56
C ALA A 217 5.75 -8.06 7.82
N THR A 218 5.32 -6.80 7.93
CA THR A 218 4.11 -6.31 7.24
C THR A 218 4.27 -6.25 5.73
N GLY A 219 5.48 -5.98 5.22
CA GLY A 219 5.79 -5.99 3.80
C GLY A 219 5.79 -7.40 3.21
N SER A 220 6.37 -8.37 3.92
CA SER A 220 6.37 -9.79 3.53
C SER A 220 4.95 -10.37 3.51
N LEU A 221 4.11 -10.01 4.50
CA LEU A 221 2.69 -10.35 4.48
C LEU A 221 1.97 -9.74 3.28
N TRP A 222 2.29 -8.50 2.92
CA TRP A 222 1.70 -7.86 1.74
C TRP A 222 2.11 -8.58 0.45
N ALA A 223 3.39 -8.89 0.30
CA ALA A 223 3.93 -9.61 -0.84
C ALA A 223 3.23 -10.97 -1.05
N ARG A 224 2.92 -11.69 0.03
CA ARG A 224 2.19 -12.97 -0.05
C ARG A 224 0.82 -12.83 -0.71
N TRP A 225 0.10 -11.76 -0.42
CA TRP A 225 -1.24 -11.52 -0.97
C TRP A 225 -1.21 -10.89 -2.36
N THR A 226 -0.26 -10.01 -2.65
CA THR A 226 -0.16 -9.34 -3.95
C THR A 226 0.51 -10.20 -5.01
N TRP A 227 1.55 -10.95 -4.65
CA TRP A 227 2.41 -11.69 -5.59
C TRP A 227 2.45 -13.20 -5.34
N GLY A 228 1.67 -13.71 -4.38
CA GLY A 228 1.64 -15.13 -4.06
C GLY A 228 2.88 -15.65 -3.33
N ALA A 229 3.87 -14.81 -2.99
CA ALA A 229 5.12 -15.21 -2.34
C ALA A 229 5.46 -14.28 -1.18
N TRP A 230 5.98 -14.83 -0.08
CA TRP A 230 6.40 -14.04 1.10
C TRP A 230 7.55 -13.08 0.80
N TRP A 231 8.31 -13.35 -0.25
CA TRP A 231 9.41 -12.53 -0.72
C TRP A 231 9.61 -12.76 -2.22
N VAL A 232 9.83 -11.68 -2.95
CA VAL A 232 10.19 -11.71 -4.37
C VAL A 232 11.54 -11.01 -4.54
N SER A 233 12.22 -11.30 -5.64
CA SER A 233 13.50 -10.65 -5.96
C SER A 233 13.28 -9.23 -6.47
N ASP A 234 12.86 -8.34 -5.57
CA ASP A 234 12.63 -6.92 -5.84
C ASP A 234 13.73 -6.07 -5.16
N PRO A 235 14.27 -5.03 -5.85
CA PRO A 235 15.36 -4.19 -5.33
C PRO A 235 14.99 -3.46 -4.03
N GLN A 236 13.74 -3.04 -3.85
CA GLN A 236 13.30 -2.34 -2.65
C GLN A 236 13.13 -3.28 -1.47
N LEU A 237 12.55 -4.46 -1.70
CA LEU A 237 12.45 -5.51 -0.68
C LEU A 237 13.85 -5.92 -0.18
N ASN A 238 14.74 -6.26 -1.10
CA ASN A 238 16.11 -6.66 -0.76
C ASN A 238 16.87 -5.50 -0.08
N GLY A 239 16.70 -4.26 -0.55
CA GLY A 239 17.25 -3.07 0.08
C GLY A 239 16.77 -2.86 1.52
N ALA A 240 15.50 -3.13 1.80
CA ALA A 240 14.93 -3.07 3.15
C ALA A 240 15.54 -4.12 4.07
N LEU A 241 15.69 -5.36 3.60
CA LEU A 241 16.33 -6.43 4.38
C LEU A 241 17.79 -6.10 4.69
N VAL A 242 18.56 -5.70 3.67
CA VAL A 242 19.97 -5.30 3.83
C VAL A 242 20.10 -4.12 4.78
N THR A 243 19.18 -3.15 4.75
CA THR A 243 19.15 -2.03 5.69
C THR A 243 18.99 -2.50 7.14
N VAL A 244 18.03 -3.41 7.41
CA VAL A 244 17.84 -3.96 8.77
C VAL A 244 19.05 -4.77 9.22
N LEU A 245 19.69 -5.52 8.32
CA LEU A 245 20.93 -6.25 8.61
C LEU A 245 22.11 -5.31 8.91
N LEU A 246 22.27 -4.21 8.15
CA LEU A 246 23.27 -3.17 8.43
C LEU A 246 23.08 -2.60 9.84
N TYR A 247 21.86 -2.21 10.20
CA TYR A 247 21.60 -1.70 11.55
C TYR A 247 21.71 -2.77 12.65
N SER A 248 21.49 -4.04 12.33
CA SER A 248 21.79 -5.14 13.24
C SER A 248 23.31 -5.28 13.43
N GLY A 249 24.10 -5.10 12.36
CA GLY A 249 25.55 -5.02 12.41
C GLY A 249 26.07 -3.89 13.30
N TYR A 250 25.42 -2.72 13.30
CA TYR A 250 25.71 -1.64 14.27
C TYR A 250 25.61 -2.11 15.71
N MET A 251 24.55 -2.87 16.04
CA MET A 251 24.32 -3.39 17.40
C MET A 251 25.41 -4.39 17.81
N VAL A 252 25.75 -5.32 16.91
CA VAL A 252 26.82 -6.31 17.14
C VAL A 252 28.17 -5.63 17.31
N LEU A 253 28.51 -4.69 16.43
CA LEU A 253 29.76 -3.93 16.47
C LEU A 253 29.93 -3.20 17.80
N ARG A 254 28.87 -2.54 18.27
CA ARG A 254 28.88 -1.82 19.55
C ARG A 254 29.07 -2.78 20.73
N ALA A 255 28.38 -3.92 20.72
CA ALA A 255 28.46 -4.90 21.81
C ALA A 255 29.83 -5.61 21.89
N ALA A 256 30.58 -5.67 20.80
CA ALA A 256 31.91 -6.29 20.76
C ALA A 256 33.03 -5.40 21.33
N MET A 257 32.76 -4.12 21.61
CA MET A 257 33.77 -3.16 22.08
C MET A 257 33.79 -3.10 23.61
N VAL A 258 35.00 -3.07 24.18
CA VAL A 258 35.22 -3.05 25.65
C VAL A 258 35.24 -1.63 26.22
N GLU A 259 35.77 -0.67 25.47
CA GLU A 259 35.92 0.72 25.92
C GLU A 259 34.79 1.59 25.38
N ASP A 260 33.97 2.14 26.27
CA ASP A 260 32.73 2.86 25.94
C ASP A 260 32.96 4.08 25.02
N GLU A 261 34.00 4.88 25.26
CA GLU A 261 34.28 6.06 24.43
C GLU A 261 34.67 5.67 23.00
N ARG A 262 35.51 4.63 22.87
CA ARG A 262 35.93 4.09 21.58
C ARG A 262 34.75 3.45 20.86
N ALA A 263 33.92 2.70 21.59
CA ALA A 263 32.68 2.10 21.08
C ALA A 263 31.77 3.17 20.49
N GLY A 264 31.54 4.27 21.20
CA GLY A 264 30.67 5.36 20.75
C GLY A 264 31.17 6.06 19.49
N ARG A 265 32.49 6.30 19.35
CA ARG A 265 33.06 6.89 18.12
C ARG A 265 32.95 5.95 16.92
N ILE A 266 33.31 4.67 17.08
CA ILE A 266 33.24 3.67 16.00
C ILE A 266 31.78 3.46 15.58
N ALA A 267 30.88 3.32 16.54
CA ALA A 267 29.45 3.20 16.30
C ALA A 267 28.91 4.42 15.54
N ALA A 268 29.32 5.63 15.91
CA ALA A 268 28.89 6.85 15.21
C ALA A 268 29.32 6.86 13.72
N VAL A 269 30.57 6.47 13.41
CA VAL A 269 31.03 6.32 12.02
C VAL A 269 30.17 5.30 11.27
N TYR A 270 29.94 4.13 11.88
CA TYR A 270 29.12 3.08 11.28
C TYR A 270 27.69 3.56 11.01
N ASN A 271 27.08 4.26 11.95
CA ASN A 271 25.71 4.75 11.81
C ASN A 271 25.57 5.81 10.69
N VAL A 272 26.58 6.66 10.53
CA VAL A 272 26.65 7.60 9.40
C VAL A 272 26.65 6.84 8.08
N PHE A 273 27.49 5.82 7.95
CA PHE A 273 27.53 4.94 6.78
C PHE A 273 26.20 4.21 6.56
N ALA A 274 25.64 3.59 7.61
CA ALA A 274 24.39 2.84 7.54
C ALA A 274 23.20 3.72 7.12
N PHE A 275 23.14 4.98 7.57
CA PHE A 275 22.09 5.91 7.17
C PHE A 275 22.20 6.30 5.69
N VAL A 276 23.42 6.56 5.20
CA VAL A 276 23.65 6.82 3.77
C VAL A 276 23.23 5.60 2.95
N MET A 277 23.61 4.39 3.39
CA MET A 277 23.17 3.15 2.73
C MET A 277 21.66 2.96 2.77
N LEU A 278 20.99 3.28 3.88
CA LEU A 278 19.53 3.25 3.98
C LEU A 278 18.88 4.15 2.93
N VAL A 279 19.39 5.37 2.74
CA VAL A 279 18.89 6.29 1.70
C VAL A 279 19.15 5.73 0.31
N ILE A 280 20.35 5.20 0.05
CA ILE A 280 20.69 4.62 -1.25
C ILE A 280 19.78 3.43 -1.55
N LEU A 281 19.68 2.46 -0.64
CA LEU A 281 18.97 1.20 -0.85
C LEU A 281 17.45 1.39 -1.01
N LEU A 282 16.84 2.33 -0.26
CA LEU A 282 15.38 2.48 -0.25
C LEU A 282 14.87 3.64 -1.10
N MET A 283 15.68 4.68 -1.31
CA MET A 283 15.27 5.86 -2.08
C MET A 283 15.97 5.94 -3.43
N VAL A 284 17.25 5.61 -3.54
CA VAL A 284 17.97 5.79 -4.81
C VAL A 284 17.81 4.57 -5.71
N LEU A 285 18.30 3.41 -5.27
CA LEU A 285 18.38 2.18 -6.07
C LEU A 285 17.04 1.76 -6.73
N PRO A 286 15.89 1.78 -6.05
CA PRO A 286 14.62 1.34 -6.64
C PRO A 286 14.03 2.29 -7.69
N ARG A 287 14.69 3.43 -7.98
CA ARG A 287 14.34 4.37 -9.06
C ARG A 287 15.20 4.19 -10.32
N TYR A 288 16.15 3.26 -10.28
CA TYR A 288 17.06 2.94 -11.38
C TYR A 288 17.01 1.45 -11.74
N THR A 289 16.02 0.74 -11.23
CA THR A 289 15.84 -0.70 -11.39
C THR A 289 14.35 -0.99 -11.49
N GLU A 290 13.97 -1.95 -12.34
CA GLU A 290 12.57 -2.40 -12.42
C GLU A 290 12.13 -2.93 -11.05
N SER A 291 11.03 -2.36 -10.52
CA SER A 291 10.51 -2.70 -9.20
C SER A 291 9.02 -3.03 -9.30
N LEU A 292 8.64 -4.14 -8.68
CA LEU A 292 7.24 -4.50 -8.49
C LEU A 292 6.58 -3.63 -7.42
N HIS A 293 7.39 -2.91 -6.63
CA HIS A 293 6.91 -2.10 -5.54
C HIS A 293 6.04 -0.94 -6.06
N PRO A 294 4.81 -0.79 -5.53
CA PRO A 294 3.94 0.35 -5.82
C PRO A 294 4.68 1.71 -5.74
N GLY A 295 4.64 2.53 -6.81
CA GLY A 295 4.99 3.95 -6.79
C GLY A 295 6.37 4.32 -7.34
N LYS A 296 7.06 3.41 -8.05
CA LYS A 296 8.37 3.64 -8.67
C LYS A 296 8.37 3.03 -10.09
N ASP A 297 8.91 3.77 -11.05
CA ASP A 297 8.97 3.48 -12.50
C ASP A 297 7.70 2.92 -13.14
N GLY A 298 6.77 3.80 -13.52
CA GLY A 298 5.60 3.43 -14.34
C GLY A 298 4.58 2.50 -13.66
N ASN A 299 4.85 2.00 -12.45
CA ASN A 299 3.93 1.23 -11.62
C ASN A 299 3.17 2.21 -10.70
N PRO A 300 1.90 2.54 -11.01
CA PRO A 300 1.10 3.53 -10.30
C PRO A 300 0.66 2.96 -8.97
N GLY A 301 1.60 2.93 -8.04
CA GLY A 301 1.34 2.30 -6.77
C GLY A 301 0.54 3.16 -5.82
N PHE A 302 0.82 4.46 -5.84
CA PHE A 302 0.20 5.49 -5.03
C PHE A 302 0.58 6.85 -5.65
N ASN A 303 0.06 7.20 -6.83
CA ASN A 303 0.22 8.57 -7.31
C ASN A 303 -0.50 9.51 -6.33
N SER A 304 -0.07 10.78 -6.23
CA SER A 304 -0.81 11.80 -5.47
C SER A 304 -2.20 12.09 -6.05
N TYR A 305 -2.56 11.43 -7.15
CA TYR A 305 -3.89 11.39 -7.75
C TYR A 305 -4.64 10.06 -7.48
N ASP A 306 -3.96 8.96 -7.13
CA ASP A 306 -4.57 7.61 -6.95
C ASP A 306 -5.01 7.32 -5.51
N LEU A 307 -4.55 8.10 -4.53
CA LEU A 307 -5.08 8.01 -3.18
C LEU A 307 -6.40 8.76 -3.12
N ASP A 308 -7.53 8.04 -3.12
CA ASP A 308 -8.83 8.63 -2.83
C ASP A 308 -8.79 9.45 -1.52
N ASN A 309 -9.57 10.53 -1.46
CA ASN A 309 -9.60 11.44 -0.31
C ASN A 309 -9.92 10.72 1.01
N SER A 310 -10.74 9.66 0.96
CA SER A 310 -11.07 8.82 2.12
C SER A 310 -9.87 8.07 2.67
N LEU A 311 -9.02 7.50 1.81
CA LEU A 311 -7.84 6.76 2.23
C LEU A 311 -6.80 7.70 2.85
N ARG A 312 -6.62 8.91 2.28
CA ARG A 312 -5.76 9.96 2.86
C ARG A 312 -6.21 10.40 4.25
N ALA A 313 -7.52 10.52 4.46
CA ALA A 313 -8.11 10.91 5.73
C ALA A 313 -7.84 9.91 6.87
N VAL A 314 -7.38 8.69 6.55
CA VAL A 314 -6.92 7.70 7.54
C VAL A 314 -5.39 7.55 7.52
N PHE A 315 -4.79 7.60 6.34
CA PHE A 315 -3.35 7.43 6.15
C PHE A 315 -2.50 8.49 6.87
N TYR A 316 -2.83 9.78 6.74
CA TYR A 316 -2.03 10.83 7.40
C TYR A 316 -2.12 10.78 8.93
N PRO A 317 -3.30 10.57 9.54
CA PRO A 317 -3.40 10.23 10.96
C PRO A 317 -2.53 9.03 11.36
N ALA A 318 -2.42 8.00 10.51
CA ALA A 318 -1.53 6.86 10.74
C ALA A 318 -0.06 7.27 10.75
N VAL A 319 0.40 8.07 9.78
CA VAL A 319 1.78 8.61 9.75
C VAL A 319 2.11 9.36 11.04
N ILE A 320 1.20 10.23 11.49
CA ILE A 320 1.40 11.01 12.72
C ILE A 320 1.37 10.10 13.96
N GLY A 321 0.41 9.18 14.05
CA GLY A 321 0.26 8.25 15.17
C GLY A 321 1.46 7.33 15.33
N TRP A 322 1.91 6.68 14.25
CA TRP A 322 3.10 5.83 14.24
C TRP A 322 4.38 6.61 14.51
N GLY A 323 4.51 7.82 13.94
CA GLY A 323 5.62 8.72 14.22
C GLY A 323 5.69 9.14 15.69
N ALA A 324 4.54 9.47 16.30
CA ALA A 324 4.45 9.78 17.72
C ALA A 324 4.81 8.57 18.59
N LEU A 325 4.27 7.38 18.29
CA LEU A 325 4.61 6.16 19.02
C LEU A 325 6.11 5.85 18.92
N CYS A 326 6.70 5.94 17.73
CA CYS A 326 8.13 5.76 17.50
C CYS A 326 8.96 6.74 18.32
N TYR A 327 8.63 8.03 18.26
CA TYR A 327 9.33 9.04 19.03
C TYR A 327 9.19 8.82 20.54
N TRP A 328 8.03 8.38 21.01
CA TRP A 328 7.85 8.02 22.41
C TRP A 328 8.76 6.85 22.81
N MET A 329 8.77 5.76 22.05
CA MET A 329 9.67 4.63 22.28
C MET A 329 11.14 5.08 22.33
N TYR A 330 11.55 5.94 21.40
CA TYR A 330 12.88 6.55 21.38
C TYR A 330 13.19 7.33 22.67
N THR A 331 12.27 8.19 23.12
CA THR A 331 12.49 8.96 24.36
C THR A 331 12.59 8.08 25.60
N LEU A 332 11.86 6.96 25.66
CA LEU A 332 11.96 5.99 26.74
C LEU A 332 13.33 5.30 26.70
N ARG A 333 13.75 4.81 25.53
CA ARG A 333 15.07 4.16 25.38
C ARG A 333 16.22 5.10 25.72
N LEU A 334 16.14 6.37 25.32
CA LEU A 334 17.16 7.37 25.67
C LEU A 334 17.24 7.64 27.17
N ARG A 335 16.09 7.65 27.87
CA ARG A 335 16.07 7.78 29.34
C ARG A 335 16.70 6.56 30.01
N MET A 336 16.41 5.34 29.51
CA MET A 336 17.03 4.11 30.00
C MET A 336 18.55 4.16 29.86
N ASN A 337 19.06 4.51 28.67
CA ASN A 337 20.50 4.64 28.43
C ASN A 337 21.19 5.63 29.39
N ARG A 338 20.56 6.78 29.65
CA ARG A 338 21.10 7.79 30.58
C ARG A 338 21.09 7.32 32.03
N LEU A 339 20.05 6.60 32.45
CA LEU A 339 19.97 6.03 33.79
C LEU A 339 21.02 4.95 33.99
N GLU A 340 21.19 4.07 33.02
CA GLU A 340 22.23 3.03 33.01
C GLU A 340 23.63 3.65 33.13
N HIS A 341 23.95 4.65 32.30
CA HIS A 341 25.22 5.36 32.40
C HIS A 341 25.43 6.03 33.76
N HIS A 342 24.39 6.67 34.31
CA HIS A 342 24.46 7.29 35.64
C HIS A 342 24.71 6.27 36.75
N LEU A 343 24.13 5.07 36.65
CA LEU A 343 24.30 4.02 37.66
C LEU A 343 25.68 3.36 37.59
N LEU A 344 26.27 3.23 36.40
CA LEU A 344 27.58 2.62 36.20
C LEU A 344 28.77 3.56 36.45
N THR A 345 28.53 4.88 36.43
CA THR A 345 29.57 5.91 36.67
C THR A 345 29.57 6.49 38.08
N ARG A 346 28.72 5.97 38.97
CA ARG A 346 28.73 6.26 40.42
C ARG A 346 29.63 5.30 41.16
#